data_AF-A0A937WNM6-F1
#
_entry.id   AF-A0A937WNM6-F1
#
_cell.length_a   1.000
_cell.length_b   1.000
_cell.length_c   1.000
_cell.angle_alpha   90.00
_cell.angle_beta   90.00
_cell.angle_gamma   90.00
#
_symmetry.space_group_name_H-M   'P 1'
#
loop_
_entity.id
_entity.type
_entity.pdbx_description
1 polymer ?
#
loop_
_entity_poly.entity_id
_entity_poly.type
_entity_poly.pdbx_seq_one_letter_code
_entity_poly.pdbx_strand_id
1 'polypeptide(L)'
;MKATEVLKAEHEGIKLMLRILDKVYDKLNSTKELNRENFINILEFLKVFADKCHRGKEEDLLFPAMVEAGVSKEGGPIGVMLMEHSQGREYIRGMSEAFERFKNGNREASAKIAENAKNYIALLTEHIDKENNILF
;
A
#
# COMPACT_ATOMS: atom_id res chain seq x y z
N MET A 1 1.69 1.13 25.82
CA MET A 1 1.65 0.75 24.39
C MET A 1 2.94 1.22 23.76
N LYS A 2 3.71 0.31 23.16
CA LYS A 2 4.95 0.63 22.43
C LYS A 2 4.60 1.22 21.05
N ALA A 3 5.48 2.03 20.48
CA ALA A 3 5.27 2.61 19.14
C ALA A 3 5.06 1.53 18.07
N THR A 4 5.81 0.43 18.14
CA THR A 4 5.65 -0.70 17.21
C THR A 4 4.32 -1.45 17.40
N GLU A 5 3.74 -1.50 18.61
CA GLU A 5 2.41 -2.09 18.81
C GLU A 5 1.30 -1.28 18.12
N VAL A 6 1.46 0.05 18.05
CA VAL A 6 0.55 0.92 17.29
C VAL A 6 0.65 0.62 15.80
N LEU A 7 1.87 0.53 15.24
CA LEU A 7 2.08 0.20 13.83
C LEU A 7 1.51 -1.18 13.48
N LYS A 8 1.74 -2.20 14.33
CA LYS A 8 1.14 -3.53 14.15
C LYS A 8 -0.40 -3.49 14.19
N ALA A 9 -1.01 -2.62 15.01
CA ALA A 9 -2.46 -2.45 15.02
C ALA A 9 -2.97 -1.76 13.74
N GLU A 10 -2.24 -0.79 13.22
CA GLU A 10 -2.55 -0.12 11.95
C GLU A 10 -2.45 -1.08 10.76
N HIS A 11 -1.49 -2.00 10.78
CA HIS A 11 -1.36 -3.08 9.79
C HIS A 11 -2.63 -3.91 9.66
N GLU A 12 -3.36 -4.17 10.73
CA GLU A 12 -4.61 -4.94 10.65
C GLU A 12 -5.69 -4.17 9.87
N GLY A 13 -5.74 -2.84 10.03
CA GLY A 13 -6.58 -1.98 9.21
C GLY A 13 -6.17 -1.96 7.74
N ILE A 14 -4.85 -1.90 7.47
CA ILE A 14 -4.32 -1.92 6.11
C ILE A 14 -4.60 -3.28 5.44
N LYS A 15 -4.36 -4.41 6.11
CA LYS A 15 -4.69 -5.76 5.62
C LYS A 15 -6.18 -5.91 5.31
N LEU A 16 -7.05 -5.33 6.14
CA LEU A 16 -8.48 -5.30 5.83
C LEU A 16 -8.76 -4.54 4.52
N MET A 17 -8.14 -3.38 4.34
CA MET A 17 -8.27 -2.63 3.09
C MET A 17 -7.72 -3.41 1.88
N LEU A 18 -6.61 -4.13 2.03
CA LEU A 18 -6.08 -4.99 0.96
C LEU A 18 -7.09 -6.08 0.54
N ARG A 19 -7.80 -6.71 1.49
CA ARG A 19 -8.87 -7.67 1.19
C ARG A 19 -10.07 -7.01 0.50
N ILE A 20 -10.40 -5.77 0.86
CA ILE A 20 -11.45 -5.01 0.18
C ILE A 20 -11.03 -4.71 -1.27
N LEU A 21 -9.79 -4.24 -1.46
CA LEU A 21 -9.24 -3.97 -2.78
C LEU A 21 -9.20 -5.23 -3.66
N ASP A 22 -8.85 -6.38 -3.10
CA ASP A 22 -8.88 -7.68 -3.78
C ASP A 22 -10.27 -8.01 -4.32
N LYS A 23 -11.32 -7.81 -3.52
CA LYS A 23 -12.70 -8.05 -3.96
C LYS A 23 -13.18 -7.05 -5.01
N VAL A 24 -12.73 -5.79 -4.92
CA VAL A 24 -12.98 -4.79 -5.97
C VAL A 24 -12.27 -5.17 -7.28
N TYR A 25 -11.04 -5.66 -7.19
CA TYR A 25 -10.28 -6.20 -8.31
C TYR A 25 -10.99 -7.40 -8.96
N ASP A 26 -11.44 -8.38 -8.18
CA ASP A 26 -12.16 -9.57 -8.66
C ASP A 26 -13.43 -9.18 -9.43
N LYS A 27 -14.19 -8.23 -8.87
CA LYS A 27 -15.40 -7.71 -9.53
C LYS A 27 -15.07 -6.94 -10.80
N LEU A 28 -14.03 -6.10 -10.79
CA LEU A 28 -13.59 -5.34 -11.96
C LEU A 28 -13.17 -6.28 -13.10
N ASN A 29 -12.48 -7.37 -12.79
CA ASN A 29 -12.05 -8.34 -13.81
C ASN A 29 -13.20 -9.10 -14.45
N SER A 30 -14.17 -9.54 -13.64
CA SER A 30 -15.31 -10.35 -14.08
C SER A 30 -16.37 -9.52 -14.81
N THR A 31 -16.69 -8.33 -14.32
CA THR A 31 -17.82 -7.52 -14.82
C THR A 31 -17.40 -6.30 -15.64
N LYS A 32 -16.14 -5.88 -15.57
CA LYS A 32 -15.65 -4.57 -16.08
C LYS A 32 -16.35 -3.36 -15.45
N GLU A 33 -17.04 -3.58 -14.33
CA GLU A 33 -17.68 -2.54 -13.55
C GLU A 33 -16.85 -2.17 -12.32
N LEU A 34 -16.84 -0.88 -12.03
CA LEU A 34 -16.19 -0.31 -10.86
C LEU A 34 -17.13 0.72 -10.24
N ASN A 35 -17.47 0.55 -8.95
CA ASN A 35 -18.11 1.62 -8.21
C ASN A 35 -17.07 2.72 -7.98
N ARG A 36 -17.30 3.88 -8.61
CA ARG A 36 -16.35 5.00 -8.63
C ARG A 36 -16.11 5.59 -7.24
N GLU A 37 -17.17 5.77 -6.47
CA GLU A 37 -17.10 6.36 -5.13
C GLU A 37 -16.31 5.46 -4.17
N ASN A 38 -16.62 4.15 -4.17
CA ASN A 38 -15.86 3.18 -3.37
C ASN A 38 -14.38 3.18 -3.75
N PHE A 39 -14.07 3.23 -5.05
CA PHE A 39 -12.68 3.22 -5.49
C PHE A 39 -11.92 4.51 -5.14
N ILE A 40 -12.60 5.67 -5.18
CA ILE A 40 -12.04 6.94 -4.69
C ILE A 40 -11.67 6.82 -3.21
N ASN A 41 -12.58 6.31 -2.38
CA ASN A 41 -12.35 6.16 -0.94
C ASN A 41 -11.22 5.16 -0.64
N ILE A 42 -11.11 4.09 -1.43
CA ILE A 42 -9.97 3.15 -1.34
C ILE A 42 -8.67 3.87 -1.67
N LEU A 43 -8.59 4.59 -2.80
CA LEU A 43 -7.38 5.32 -3.17
C LEU A 43 -7.00 6.38 -2.13
N GLU A 44 -7.98 7.06 -1.53
CA GLU A 44 -7.75 8.01 -0.46
C GLU A 44 -7.18 7.33 0.78
N PHE A 45 -7.76 6.21 1.22
CA PHE A 45 -7.22 5.45 2.35
C PHE A 45 -5.77 5.02 2.11
N LEU A 46 -5.45 4.51 0.91
CA LEU A 46 -4.10 4.07 0.58
C LEU A 46 -3.10 5.23 0.58
N LYS A 47 -3.48 6.39 0.02
CA LYS A 47 -2.61 7.58 -0.05
C LYS A 47 -2.42 8.26 1.30
N VAL A 48 -3.50 8.38 2.06
CA VAL A 48 -3.52 9.17 3.30
C VAL A 48 -3.14 8.29 4.48
N PHE A 49 -3.91 7.23 4.75
CA PHE A 49 -3.69 6.42 5.93
C PHE A 49 -2.46 5.52 5.77
N ALA A 50 -2.43 4.67 4.73
CA ALA A 50 -1.35 3.69 4.59
C ALA A 50 0.00 4.34 4.25
N ASP A 51 0.03 5.31 3.32
CA ASP A 51 1.28 5.97 2.93
C ASP A 51 1.61 7.16 3.84
N LYS A 52 0.89 8.28 3.73
CA LYS A 52 1.26 9.52 4.44
C LYS A 52 1.30 9.37 5.97
N CYS A 53 0.36 8.66 6.57
CA CYS A 53 0.27 8.56 8.03
C CYS A 53 1.07 7.40 8.61
N HIS A 54 0.87 6.19 8.11
CA HIS A 54 1.49 4.99 8.67
C HIS A 54 2.97 4.91 8.28
N ARG A 55 3.29 4.90 6.98
CA ARG A 55 4.69 4.94 6.53
C ARG A 55 5.41 6.23 6.91
N GLY A 56 4.70 7.35 7.05
CA GLY A 56 5.30 8.56 7.60
C GLY A 56 5.91 8.34 8.99
N LYS A 57 5.24 7.57 9.87
CA LYS A 57 5.82 7.23 11.19
C LYS A 57 7.03 6.32 11.06
N GLU A 58 7.06 5.45 10.07
CA GLU A 58 8.19 4.56 9.82
C GLU A 58 9.39 5.32 9.25
N GLU A 59 9.20 5.99 8.11
CA GLU A 59 10.24 6.70 7.38
C GLU A 59 10.79 7.91 8.15
N ASP A 60 9.93 8.66 8.86
CA ASP A 60 10.34 9.90 9.53
C ASP A 60 10.77 9.71 10.99
N LEU A 61 10.33 8.64 11.67
CA LEU A 61 10.57 8.46 13.11
C LEU A 61 11.22 7.11 13.43
N LEU A 62 10.58 5.99 13.09
CA LEU A 62 11.03 4.67 13.55
C LEU A 62 12.34 4.25 12.87
N PHE A 63 12.42 4.29 11.54
CA PHE A 63 13.62 3.88 10.80
C PHE A 63 14.83 4.74 11.14
N PRO A 64 14.74 6.09 11.25
CA PRO A 64 15.84 6.90 11.76
C PRO A 64 16.32 6.47 13.15
N ALA A 65 15.41 6.24 14.10
CA ALA A 65 15.76 5.78 15.45
C ALA A 65 16.42 4.39 15.44
N MET A 66 16.00 3.47 14.56
CA MET A 66 16.63 2.16 14.39
C MET A 66 18.05 2.29 13.80
N VAL A 67 18.27 3.23 12.88
CA VAL A 67 19.60 3.52 12.34
C VAL A 67 20.53 4.07 13.41
N GLU A 68 20.04 5.00 14.24
CA GLU A 68 20.79 5.51 15.41
C GLU A 68 21.14 4.39 16.41
N ALA A 69 20.26 3.39 16.54
CA ALA A 69 20.50 2.19 17.35
C ALA A 69 21.42 1.14 16.68
N GLY A 70 21.91 1.38 15.46
CA GLY A 70 22.91 0.56 14.78
C GLY A 70 22.37 -0.36 13.67
N VAL A 71 21.10 -0.25 13.28
CA VAL A 71 20.57 -0.99 12.12
C VAL A 71 21.05 -0.33 10.82
N SER A 72 21.60 -1.10 9.88
CA SER A 72 22.07 -0.53 8.61
C SER A 72 20.93 0.05 7.79
N LYS A 73 21.07 1.32 7.39
CA LYS A 73 20.12 2.01 6.50
C LYS A 73 20.15 1.44 5.07
N GLU A 74 21.34 1.16 4.56
CA GLU A 74 21.57 0.63 3.21
C GLU A 74 22.06 -0.82 3.27
N GLY A 75 21.72 -1.62 2.26
CA GLY A 75 22.11 -3.03 2.21
C GLY A 75 21.52 -3.92 3.34
N GLY A 76 20.54 -3.39 4.08
CA GLY A 76 19.89 -4.05 5.21
C GLY A 76 18.36 -3.96 5.14
N PRO A 77 17.64 -4.41 6.18
CA PRO A 77 16.18 -4.51 6.17
C PRO A 77 15.49 -3.16 5.93
N ILE A 78 15.99 -2.07 6.51
CA ILE A 78 15.43 -0.71 6.30
C ILE A 78 15.51 -0.31 4.82
N GLY A 79 16.63 -0.59 4.15
CA GLY A 79 16.78 -0.29 2.72
C GLY A 79 15.77 -1.02 1.85
N VAL A 80 15.47 -2.29 2.20
CA VAL A 80 14.42 -3.07 1.51
C VAL A 80 13.04 -2.45 1.77
N MET A 81 12.72 -2.05 3.01
CA MET A 81 11.43 -1.43 3.32
C MET A 81 11.23 -0.12 2.54
N LEU A 82 12.24 0.75 2.50
CA LEU A 82 12.18 2.01 1.75
C LEU A 82 12.02 1.81 0.24
N MET A 83 12.68 0.79 -0.33
CA MET A 83 12.50 0.41 -1.73
C MET A 83 11.06 -0.02 -2.01
N GLU A 84 10.50 -0.86 -1.14
CA GLU A 84 9.12 -1.35 -1.25
C GLU A 84 8.08 -0.25 -1.01
N HIS A 85 8.36 0.71 -0.13
CA HIS A 85 7.53 1.90 0.04
C HIS A 85 7.42 2.68 -1.26
N SER A 86 8.56 2.95 -1.90
CA SER A 86 8.63 3.62 -3.20
C SER A 86 7.85 2.84 -4.27
N GLN A 87 8.06 1.52 -4.37
CA GLN A 87 7.33 0.68 -5.31
C GLN A 87 5.80 0.67 -5.04
N GLY A 88 5.40 0.68 -3.77
CA GLY A 88 3.99 0.79 -3.39
C GLY A 88 3.35 2.10 -3.87
N ARG A 89 4.09 3.23 -3.76
CA ARG A 89 3.64 4.53 -4.28
C ARG A 89 3.47 4.51 -5.79
N GLU A 90 4.34 3.82 -6.51
CA GLU A 90 4.22 3.64 -7.95
C GLU A 90 2.95 2.88 -8.36
N TYR A 91 2.58 1.81 -7.63
CA TYR A 91 1.33 1.11 -7.91
C TYR A 91 0.09 1.95 -7.58
N ILE A 92 0.10 2.73 -6.48
CA ILE A 92 -0.99 3.67 -6.16
C ILE A 92 -1.14 4.73 -7.24
N ARG A 93 -0.02 5.26 -7.75
CA ARG A 93 0.01 6.22 -8.86
C ARG A 93 -0.57 5.60 -10.13
N GLY A 94 -0.13 4.40 -10.50
CA GLY A 94 -0.65 3.66 -11.65
C GLY A 94 -2.15 3.36 -11.56
N MET A 95 -2.66 2.98 -10.38
CA MET A 95 -4.11 2.83 -10.16
C MET A 95 -4.86 4.15 -10.34
N SER A 96 -4.31 5.25 -9.82
CA SER A 96 -4.94 6.58 -9.89
C SER A 96 -5.04 7.08 -11.34
N GLU A 97 -3.95 7.00 -12.09
CA GLU A 97 -3.90 7.42 -13.50
C GLU A 97 -4.84 6.56 -14.37
N ALA A 98 -4.85 5.24 -14.15
CA ALA A 98 -5.76 4.34 -14.85
C ALA A 98 -7.23 4.60 -14.50
N PHE A 99 -7.52 4.92 -13.23
CA PHE A 99 -8.87 5.28 -12.79
C PHE A 99 -9.38 6.56 -13.44
N GLU A 100 -8.55 7.59 -13.57
CA GLU A 100 -8.93 8.83 -14.28
C GLU A 100 -9.28 8.55 -15.75
N ARG A 101 -8.48 7.72 -16.44
CA ARG A 101 -8.80 7.28 -17.81
C ARG A 101 -10.10 6.48 -17.90
N PHE A 102 -10.34 5.59 -16.94
CA PHE A 102 -11.56 4.79 -16.86
C PHE A 102 -12.80 5.68 -16.65
N LYS A 103 -12.71 6.68 -15.79
CA LYS A 103 -13.78 7.66 -15.53
C LYS A 103 -14.14 8.45 -16.79
N ASN A 104 -13.15 8.74 -17.64
CA ASN A 104 -13.29 9.41 -18.93
C ASN A 104 -13.72 8.48 -20.08
N GLY A 105 -14.14 7.25 -19.78
CA GLY A 105 -14.76 6.33 -20.75
C GLY A 105 -13.82 5.31 -21.38
N ASN A 106 -12.51 5.34 -21.09
CA ASN A 106 -11.59 4.32 -21.56
C ASN A 106 -11.76 3.02 -20.74
N ARG A 107 -12.53 2.08 -21.28
CA ARG A 107 -12.79 0.79 -20.61
C ARG A 107 -11.56 -0.10 -20.49
N GLU A 108 -10.61 -0.02 -21.42
CA GLU A 108 -9.37 -0.81 -21.39
C GLU A 108 -8.49 -0.44 -20.17
N ALA A 109 -8.63 0.79 -19.65
CA ALA A 109 -7.94 1.22 -18.44
C ALA A 109 -8.28 0.36 -17.21
N SER A 110 -9.40 -0.37 -17.20
CA SER A 110 -9.74 -1.29 -16.11
C SER A 110 -8.69 -2.38 -15.90
N ALA A 111 -8.05 -2.85 -16.97
CA ALA A 111 -6.99 -3.85 -16.88
C ALA A 111 -5.77 -3.29 -16.12
N LYS A 112 -5.44 -2.03 -16.35
CA LYS A 112 -4.31 -1.39 -15.66
C LYS A 112 -4.61 -1.06 -14.20
N ILE A 113 -5.86 -0.72 -13.87
CA ILE A 113 -6.30 -0.64 -12.46
C ILE A 113 -6.09 -1.99 -11.78
N ALA A 114 -6.59 -3.06 -12.40
CA ALA A 114 -6.54 -4.40 -11.83
C ALA A 114 -5.10 -4.92 -11.65
N GLU A 115 -4.23 -4.70 -12.63
CA GLU A 115 -2.82 -5.07 -12.58
C GLU A 115 -2.09 -4.40 -11.41
N ASN A 116 -2.21 -3.07 -11.29
CA ASN A 116 -1.57 -2.33 -10.20
C ASN A 116 -2.15 -2.70 -8.83
N ALA A 117 -3.46 -2.92 -8.73
CA ALA A 117 -4.10 -3.35 -7.48
C ALA A 117 -3.54 -4.71 -7.01
N LYS A 118 -3.46 -5.69 -7.91
CA LYS A 118 -2.92 -7.02 -7.61
C LYS A 118 -1.46 -6.94 -7.15
N ASN A 119 -0.63 -6.17 -7.85
CA ASN A 119 0.78 -6.03 -7.50
C ASN A 119 0.97 -5.28 -6.17
N TYR A 120 0.15 -4.27 -5.90
CA TYR A 120 0.14 -3.56 -4.63
C TYR A 120 -0.27 -4.47 -3.47
N ILE A 121 -1.31 -5.29 -3.64
CA ILE A 121 -1.76 -6.25 -2.61
C ILE A 121 -0.63 -7.25 -2.30
N ALA A 122 -0.03 -7.84 -3.33
CA ALA A 122 1.05 -8.80 -3.16
C ALA A 122 2.25 -8.18 -2.43
N LEU A 123 2.70 -7.00 -2.90
CA LEU A 123 3.81 -6.28 -2.28
C LEU A 123 3.53 -5.97 -0.81
N LEU A 124 2.38 -5.35 -0.51
CA LEU A 124 2.12 -4.83 0.82
C LEU A 124 1.80 -5.95 1.83
N THR A 125 1.25 -7.08 1.37
CA THR A 125 1.04 -8.25 2.24
C THR A 125 2.37 -8.81 2.74
N GLU A 126 3.33 -9.03 1.84
CA GLU A 126 4.66 -9.51 2.19
C GLU A 126 5.45 -8.48 3.00
N HIS A 127 5.31 -7.20 2.63
CA HIS A 127 5.95 -6.08 3.32
C HIS A 127 5.54 -6.01 4.79
N ILE A 128 4.23 -6.01 5.07
CA ILE A 128 3.69 -6.00 6.43
C ILE A 128 4.15 -7.23 7.23
N ASP A 129 4.29 -8.39 6.59
CA ASP A 129 4.78 -9.60 7.26
C ASP A 129 6.24 -9.44 7.73
N LYS A 130 7.11 -8.91 6.85
CA LYS A 130 8.50 -8.58 7.17
C LYS A 130 8.59 -7.58 8.32
N GLU A 131 7.78 -6.53 8.31
CA GLU A 131 7.76 -5.57 9.41
C GLU A 131 7.30 -6.21 10.71
N ASN A 132 6.16 -6.92 10.69
CA ASN A 132 5.57 -7.52 11.88
C ASN A 132 6.42 -8.60 12.55
N ASN A 133 7.13 -9.42 11.76
CA ASN A 133 7.74 -10.64 12.26
C ASN A 133 9.27 -10.58 12.31
N ILE A 134 9.90 -9.64 11.58
CA ILE A 134 11.36 -9.53 11.49
C ILE A 134 11.85 -8.20 12.05
N LEU A 135 11.21 -7.09 11.68
CA LEU A 135 11.73 -5.75 12.01
C LEU A 135 11.20 -5.20 13.35
N PHE A 136 9.94 -5.49 13.71
CA PHE A 136 9.24 -4.96 14.89
C PHE A 136 9.15 -5.96 16.04
#